data_AF-A0A1V5B633-F1
#
_entry.id   AF-A0A1V5B633-F1
#
_cell.length_a   1.000
_cell.length_b   1.000
_cell.length_c   1.000
_cell.angle_alpha   90.00
_cell.angle_beta   90.00
_cell.angle_gamma   90.00
#
_symmetry.space_group_name_H-M   'P 1'
#
loop_
_entity.id
_entity.type
_entity.pdbx_description
1 polymer ?
#
loop_
_entity_poly.entity_id
_entity_poly.type
_entity_poly.pdbx_seq_one_letter_code
_entity_poly.pdbx_strand_id
1 'polypeptide(L)'
;MQFAEIIRHWTGWCPRKMEMKRPSRTYFPSQEVSMKTQDGIRSRTKGIAALVIVVAAAFVGMYMEFSSMQSMDWLLKDPKAVEGYQWLANNTGKNTVVLAWWDYADGIEMIGERGVVIKEASKEIKNTIAGYVDATKPWHKIEYALWYPYESDEKVKDVADFFVSENATSARQIAAKYGATYSLVMSDDLGKYYPVLMAAGEHFSDYVRIPKDRPSGRFDIKSNLKKDTIYTKMVNGESIDGFSKEFDNGQMRIYRIA
;
A
#
# COMPACT_ATOMS: atom_id res chain seq x y z
N MET A 1 6.90 -16.32 5.79
CA MET A 1 8.32 -16.27 5.38
C MET A 1 9.09 -15.50 6.42
N GLN A 2 9.92 -16.20 7.21
CA GLN A 2 10.71 -15.59 8.28
C GLN A 2 11.93 -14.88 7.66
N PHE A 3 12.31 -13.72 8.19
CA PHE A 3 13.43 -12.86 7.74
C PHE A 3 14.74 -13.63 7.46
N ALA A 4 14.95 -14.75 8.18
CA ALA A 4 16.08 -15.66 7.99
C ALA A 4 16.11 -16.36 6.62
N GLU A 5 14.96 -16.64 5.98
CA GLU A 5 14.91 -17.31 4.67
C GLU A 5 15.36 -16.39 3.53
N ILE A 6 15.07 -15.08 3.64
CA ILE A 6 15.45 -14.07 2.64
C ILE A 6 16.98 -13.89 2.62
N ILE A 7 17.60 -13.82 3.81
CA ILE A 7 19.07 -13.72 3.94
C ILE A 7 19.75 -14.97 3.34
N ARG A 8 19.18 -16.15 3.56
CA ARG A 8 19.74 -17.43 3.11
C ARG A 8 19.76 -17.55 1.59
N HIS A 9 18.72 -17.04 0.91
CA HIS A 9 18.62 -17.09 -0.54
C HIS A 9 19.52 -16.07 -1.25
N TRP A 10 19.86 -14.96 -0.59
CA TRP A 10 20.66 -13.88 -1.17
C TRP A 10 22.17 -13.99 -0.91
N THR A 11 22.58 -14.54 0.23
CA THR A 11 23.99 -14.59 0.62
C THR A 11 24.69 -15.90 0.29
N GLY A 12 23.93 -16.93 -0.15
CA GLY A 12 24.44 -18.30 -0.28
C GLY A 12 24.95 -18.89 1.04
N TRP A 13 24.65 -18.23 2.17
CA TRP A 13 25.27 -18.54 3.45
C TRP A 13 24.54 -19.70 4.13
N CYS A 14 25.22 -20.85 4.21
CA CYS A 14 24.71 -22.06 4.83
C CYS A 14 25.50 -22.34 6.11
N PRO A 15 24.90 -22.27 7.32
CA PRO A 15 25.62 -22.56 8.56
C PRO A 15 25.67 -24.08 8.77
N ARG A 16 26.47 -24.80 7.97
CA ARG A 16 26.88 -26.18 8.26
C ARG A 16 28.28 -26.44 7.72
N LYS A 17 29.26 -26.18 8.59
CA LYS A 17 30.40 -27.04 8.90
C LYS A 17 31.30 -26.32 9.92
N MET A 18 30.91 -26.37 11.19
CA MET A 18 31.90 -26.41 12.26
C MET A 18 31.98 -27.86 12.72
N GLU A 19 32.67 -28.69 11.94
CA GLU A 19 33.20 -29.94 12.47
C GLU A 19 34.29 -29.57 13.48
N MET A 20 33.97 -29.76 14.76
CA MET A 20 34.97 -29.78 15.82
C MET A 20 35.91 -30.98 15.58
N LYS A 21 37.02 -30.77 14.88
CA LYS A 21 38.21 -31.58 15.12
C LYS A 21 38.77 -31.19 16.49
N ARG A 22 38.57 -32.04 17.49
CA ARG A 22 39.39 -32.05 18.70
C ARG A 22 40.80 -32.49 18.32
N PRO A 23 41.86 -31.73 18.65
CA PRO A 23 43.15 -32.31 18.91
C PRO A 23 43.31 -32.46 20.42
N SER A 24 43.67 -33.68 20.82
CA SER A 24 44.21 -34.02 22.12
C SER A 24 45.35 -33.09 22.53
N ARG A 25 45.32 -32.66 23.80
CA ARG A 25 46.47 -32.29 24.65
C ARG A 25 47.68 -33.19 24.33
N THR A 26 48.93 -32.75 24.33
CA THR A 26 49.64 -31.78 25.20
C THR A 26 50.91 -31.30 24.49
N TYR A 27 51.28 -30.03 24.61
CA TYR A 27 52.64 -29.54 24.91
C TYR A 27 52.55 -28.02 25.16
N PHE A 28 52.69 -27.63 26.43
CA PHE A 28 53.26 -26.32 26.79
C PHE A 28 54.79 -26.54 26.86
N PRO A 29 55.67 -25.56 26.58
CA PRO A 29 55.55 -24.20 27.09
C PRO A 29 55.99 -23.08 26.12
N SER A 30 55.51 -21.87 26.37
CA SER A 30 56.37 -20.69 26.60
C SER A 30 55.54 -19.42 26.47
N GLN A 31 55.68 -18.55 27.46
CA GLN A 31 55.20 -17.18 27.45
C GLN A 31 55.84 -16.41 26.29
N GLU A 32 55.11 -16.28 25.19
CA GLU A 32 55.16 -15.08 24.35
C GLU A 32 53.75 -14.86 23.82
N VAL A 33 52.90 -14.24 24.66
CA VAL A 33 51.64 -13.67 24.20
C VAL A 33 52.01 -12.45 23.36
N SER A 34 52.31 -12.74 22.09
CA SER A 34 52.62 -11.80 21.05
C SER A 34 51.50 -10.76 20.94
N MET A 35 51.84 -9.47 21.13
CA MET A 35 50.98 -8.31 20.86
C MET A 35 50.22 -8.38 19.51
N LYS A 36 50.70 -9.20 18.57
CA LYS A 36 50.08 -9.41 17.25
C LYS A 36 48.66 -9.99 17.30
N THR A 37 48.28 -10.76 18.33
CA THR A 37 46.93 -11.36 18.40
C THR A 37 45.88 -10.36 18.90
N GLN A 38 46.27 -9.38 19.72
CA GLN A 38 45.38 -8.36 20.27
C GLN A 38 45.06 -7.26 19.24
N ASP A 39 46.03 -6.91 18.39
CA ASP A 39 45.82 -5.98 17.28
C ASP A 39 44.90 -6.56 16.19
N GLY A 40 44.98 -7.87 15.92
CA GLY A 40 44.08 -8.55 14.98
C GLY A 40 42.62 -8.61 15.44
N ILE A 41 42.37 -8.79 16.75
CA ILE A 41 41.02 -8.76 17.31
C ILE A 41 40.49 -7.33 17.30
N ARG A 42 41.28 -6.34 17.76
CA ARG A 42 40.89 -4.92 17.80
C ARG A 42 40.67 -4.32 16.41
N SER A 43 41.44 -4.74 15.41
CA SER A 43 41.26 -4.41 13.99
C SER A 43 39.95 -4.98 13.44
N ARG A 44 39.64 -6.25 13.74
CA ARG A 44 38.37 -6.88 13.35
C ARG A 44 37.16 -6.22 14.00
N THR A 45 37.23 -5.84 15.28
CA THR A 45 36.13 -5.14 15.95
C THR A 45 35.90 -3.75 15.36
N LYS A 46 36.97 -3.01 15.02
CA LYS A 46 36.87 -1.72 14.32
C LYS A 46 36.28 -1.87 12.91
N GLY A 47 36.67 -2.90 12.16
CA GLY A 47 36.12 -3.22 10.85
C GLY A 47 34.64 -3.60 10.89
N ILE A 48 34.24 -4.41 11.89
CA ILE A 48 32.83 -4.77 12.11
C ILE A 48 32.01 -3.54 12.53
N ALA A 49 32.52 -2.71 13.44
CA ALA A 49 31.83 -1.49 13.86
C ALA A 49 31.64 -0.50 12.70
N ALA A 50 32.67 -0.31 11.86
CA ALA A 50 32.57 0.52 10.67
C ALA A 50 31.53 -0.01 9.68
N LEU A 51 31.50 -1.33 9.45
CA LEU A 51 30.49 -1.96 8.60
C LEU A 51 29.07 -1.76 9.15
N VAL A 52 28.86 -1.94 10.45
CA VAL A 52 27.55 -1.72 11.10
C VAL A 52 27.09 -0.28 10.93
N ILE A 53 27.98 0.70 11.09
CA ILE A 53 27.64 2.12 10.90
C ILE A 53 27.26 2.41 9.45
N VAL A 54 28.03 1.89 8.48
CA VAL A 54 27.73 2.07 7.05
C VAL A 54 26.38 1.46 6.69
N VAL A 55 26.09 0.26 7.18
CA VAL A 55 24.79 -0.39 6.97
C VAL A 55 23.68 0.44 7.61
N ALA A 56 23.83 0.87 8.87
CA ALA A 56 22.83 1.69 9.55
C ALA A 56 22.56 3.02 8.81
N ALA A 57 23.60 3.69 8.34
CA ALA A 57 23.47 4.92 7.55
C ALA A 57 22.73 4.67 6.22
N ALA A 58 23.00 3.54 5.55
CA ALA A 58 22.27 3.15 4.34
C ALA A 58 20.78 2.90 4.61
N PHE A 59 20.44 2.19 5.70
CA PHE A 59 19.05 1.95 6.10
C PHE A 59 18.32 3.25 6.46
N VAL A 60 18.97 4.18 7.16
CA VAL A 60 18.39 5.51 7.45
C VAL A 60 18.19 6.31 6.17
N GLY A 61 19.18 6.31 5.26
CA GLY A 61 19.06 6.96 3.95
C GLY A 61 17.87 6.44 3.15
N MET A 62 17.74 5.12 3.04
CA MET A 62 16.61 4.48 2.36
C MET A 62 15.27 4.81 3.04
N TYR A 63 15.20 4.79 4.37
CA TYR A 63 13.97 5.16 5.09
C TYR A 63 13.57 6.62 4.82
N MET A 64 14.52 7.55 4.86
CA MET A 64 14.24 8.96 4.56
C MET A 64 13.79 9.16 3.11
N GLU A 65 14.41 8.47 2.15
CA GLU A 65 13.97 8.50 0.74
C GLU A 65 12.53 7.99 0.63
N PHE A 66 12.23 6.83 1.21
CA PHE A 66 10.89 6.25 1.23
C PHE A 66 9.85 7.20 1.85
N SER A 67 10.15 7.78 3.01
CA SER A 67 9.27 8.77 3.66
C SER A 67 9.08 10.04 2.83
N SER A 68 10.11 10.49 2.11
CA SER A 68 10.00 11.67 1.25
C SER A 68 9.13 11.44 0.01
N MET A 69 9.00 10.21 -0.46
CA MET A 69 8.09 9.88 -1.57
C MET A 69 6.62 9.86 -1.14
N GLN A 70 6.36 9.61 0.13
CA GLN A 70 5.03 9.82 0.72
C GLN A 70 4.74 11.31 0.94
N SER A 71 5.57 12.22 0.43
CA SER A 71 5.27 13.65 0.52
C SER A 71 3.97 14.00 -0.20
N MET A 72 3.19 14.83 0.47
CA MET A 72 1.81 15.13 0.10
C MET A 72 1.68 16.30 -0.87
N ASP A 73 2.79 16.71 -1.49
CA ASP A 73 2.81 17.83 -2.43
C ASP A 73 1.86 17.59 -3.61
N TRP A 74 1.52 16.34 -3.90
CA TRP A 74 0.52 15.99 -4.91
C TRP A 74 -0.92 16.27 -4.47
N LEU A 75 -1.22 16.16 -3.18
CA LEU A 75 -2.58 16.31 -2.63
C LEU A 75 -3.11 17.75 -2.80
N LEU A 76 -2.23 18.74 -2.67
CA LEU A 76 -2.57 20.17 -2.78
C LEU A 76 -2.54 20.70 -4.22
N LYS A 77 -2.06 19.93 -5.19
CA LYS A 77 -1.96 20.37 -6.60
C LYS A 77 -3.31 20.36 -7.31
N ASP A 78 -4.29 19.66 -6.76
CA ASP A 78 -5.60 19.51 -7.37
C ASP A 78 -6.67 20.32 -6.60
N PRO A 79 -7.02 21.53 -7.08
CA PRO A 79 -7.93 22.42 -6.35
C PRO A 79 -9.34 21.83 -6.20
N LYS A 80 -9.78 21.00 -7.14
CA LYS A 80 -11.10 20.35 -7.08
C LYS A 80 -11.11 19.18 -6.11
N ALA A 81 -10.02 18.41 -6.02
CA ALA A 81 -9.92 17.39 -4.97
C ALA A 81 -9.91 18.05 -3.59
N VAL A 82 -9.13 19.13 -3.41
CA VAL A 82 -9.07 19.91 -2.17
C VAL A 82 -10.45 20.45 -1.77
N GLU A 83 -11.20 21.00 -2.71
CA GLU A 83 -12.57 21.48 -2.48
C GLU A 83 -13.47 20.39 -1.90
N GLY A 84 -13.43 19.17 -2.43
CA GLY A 84 -14.24 18.06 -1.93
C GLY A 84 -13.83 17.60 -0.52
N TYR A 85 -12.53 17.58 -0.22
CA TYR A 85 -12.09 17.31 1.16
C TYR A 85 -12.49 18.42 2.12
N GLN A 86 -12.39 19.69 1.73
CA GLN A 86 -12.88 20.82 2.54
C GLN A 86 -14.40 20.73 2.75
N TRP A 87 -15.15 20.26 1.75
CA TRP A 87 -16.57 20.03 1.91
C TRP A 87 -16.83 18.99 3.01
N LEU A 88 -16.09 17.88 3.08
CA LEU A 88 -16.20 16.91 4.18
C LEU A 88 -15.97 17.59 5.54
N ALA A 89 -14.90 18.38 5.67
CA ALA A 89 -14.54 19.07 6.90
C ALA A 89 -15.65 20.02 7.39
N ASN A 90 -16.30 20.72 6.46
CA ASN A 90 -17.27 21.76 6.78
C ASN A 90 -18.72 21.26 6.91
N ASN A 91 -19.08 20.12 6.30
CA ASN A 91 -20.48 19.69 6.16
C ASN A 91 -20.81 18.36 6.86
N THR A 92 -19.83 17.70 7.48
CA THR A 92 -20.04 16.44 8.20
C THR A 92 -19.58 16.53 9.65
N GLY A 93 -19.97 15.59 10.53
CA GLY A 93 -19.51 15.59 11.93
C GLY A 93 -18.06 15.12 12.07
N LYS A 94 -17.31 15.58 13.09
CA LYS A 94 -15.89 15.23 13.29
C LYS A 94 -15.59 13.72 13.38
N ASN A 95 -16.54 12.93 13.87
CA ASN A 95 -16.40 11.47 14.00
C ASN A 95 -16.91 10.72 12.75
N THR A 96 -17.15 11.43 11.65
CA THR A 96 -17.58 10.80 10.40
C THR A 96 -16.47 9.92 9.86
N VAL A 97 -16.83 8.69 9.45
CA VAL A 97 -15.94 7.76 8.77
C VAL A 97 -16.35 7.68 7.30
N VAL A 98 -15.38 7.83 6.41
CA VAL A 98 -15.55 7.80 4.97
C VAL A 98 -14.99 6.50 4.41
N LEU A 99 -15.78 5.80 3.60
CA LEU A 99 -15.35 4.65 2.82
C LEU A 99 -14.83 5.16 1.47
N ALA A 100 -13.55 4.94 1.20
CA ALA A 100 -12.90 5.37 -0.03
C ALA A 100 -11.82 4.36 -0.40
N TRP A 101 -11.36 4.40 -1.65
CA TRP A 101 -10.12 3.71 -2.02
C TRP A 101 -8.92 4.36 -1.30
N TRP A 102 -7.91 3.57 -0.95
CA TRP A 102 -6.80 4.00 -0.07
C TRP A 102 -6.02 5.20 -0.61
N ASP A 103 -5.96 5.38 -1.93
CA ASP A 103 -5.35 6.56 -2.58
C ASP A 103 -5.89 7.91 -2.05
N TYR A 104 -7.09 7.94 -1.46
CA TYR A 104 -7.75 9.15 -0.98
C TYR A 104 -7.66 9.36 0.54
N ALA A 105 -7.08 8.41 1.27
CA ALA A 105 -7.02 8.40 2.72
C ALA A 105 -6.40 9.69 3.28
N ASP A 106 -5.23 10.07 2.78
CA ASP A 106 -4.51 11.26 3.25
C ASP A 106 -5.33 12.54 3.09
N GLY A 107 -6.06 12.68 1.99
CA GLY A 107 -6.94 13.83 1.76
C GLY A 107 -8.11 13.89 2.72
N ILE A 108 -8.73 12.74 2.97
CA ILE A 108 -9.85 12.61 3.91
C ILE A 108 -9.39 12.92 5.34
N GLU A 109 -8.24 12.41 5.75
CA GLU A 109 -7.74 12.60 7.12
C GLU A 109 -7.17 13.99 7.35
N MET A 110 -6.38 14.52 6.41
CA MET A 110 -5.61 15.74 6.66
C MET A 110 -6.30 17.02 6.23
N ILE A 111 -7.14 16.97 5.19
CA ILE A 111 -7.92 18.14 4.74
C ILE A 111 -9.38 17.99 5.18
N GLY A 112 -9.94 16.78 5.04
CA GLY A 112 -11.31 16.48 5.49
C GLY A 112 -11.46 16.37 7.00
N GLU A 113 -10.36 16.15 7.73
CA GLU A 113 -10.36 15.89 9.18
C GLU A 113 -11.35 14.79 9.57
N ARG A 114 -11.49 13.74 8.74
CA ARG A 114 -12.39 12.59 8.95
C ARG A 114 -11.65 11.28 9.05
N GLY A 115 -12.28 10.30 9.69
CA GLY A 115 -11.79 8.92 9.66
C GLY A 115 -11.98 8.31 8.27
N VAL A 116 -11.10 7.39 7.90
CA VAL A 116 -11.21 6.59 6.68
C VAL A 116 -11.25 5.11 7.03
N VAL A 117 -11.98 4.31 6.25
CA VAL A 117 -12.04 2.86 6.47
C VAL A 117 -10.66 2.24 6.26
N ILE A 118 -10.03 2.41 5.10
CA ILE A 118 -8.67 1.93 4.81
C ILE A 118 -7.73 3.10 4.56
N LYS A 119 -6.53 3.06 5.14
CA LYS A 119 -5.50 4.08 4.90
C LYS A 119 -4.54 3.71 3.79
N GLU A 120 -4.31 2.41 3.61
CA GLU A 120 -3.25 1.88 2.77
C GLU A 120 -3.73 0.65 2.00
N ALA A 121 -2.96 0.27 0.99
CA ALA A 121 -3.18 -0.98 0.27
C ALA A 121 -2.89 -2.21 1.16
N SER A 122 -3.41 -3.36 0.75
CA SER A 122 -3.06 -4.64 1.37
C SER A 122 -1.87 -5.31 0.68
N LYS A 123 -1.36 -6.39 1.27
CA LYS A 123 -0.22 -7.13 0.71
C LYS A 123 -0.61 -7.88 -0.55
N GLU A 124 -1.85 -8.36 -0.65
CA GLU A 124 -2.37 -9.07 -1.83
C GLU A 124 -2.33 -8.21 -3.09
N ILE A 125 -2.63 -6.91 -2.96
CA ILE A 125 -2.65 -5.98 -4.10
C ILE A 125 -1.39 -5.11 -4.21
N LYS A 126 -0.29 -5.43 -3.51
CA LYS A 126 0.93 -4.59 -3.54
C LYS A 126 1.47 -4.30 -4.94
N ASN A 127 1.24 -5.19 -5.91
CA ASN A 127 1.63 -5.01 -7.31
C ASN A 127 0.79 -3.96 -8.06
N THR A 128 -0.18 -3.32 -7.41
CA THR A 128 -0.96 -2.22 -7.98
C THR A 128 -0.56 -0.87 -7.43
N ILE A 129 0.32 -0.85 -6.42
CA ILE A 129 0.83 0.39 -5.82
C ILE A 129 1.89 0.96 -6.77
N ALA A 130 1.67 2.17 -7.28
CA ALA A 130 2.55 2.79 -8.28
C ALA A 130 4.02 2.83 -7.83
N GLY A 131 4.27 3.22 -6.58
CA GLY A 131 5.63 3.24 -6.03
C GLY A 131 6.27 1.84 -5.92
N TYR A 132 5.48 0.78 -5.65
CA TYR A 132 6.00 -0.58 -5.53
C TYR A 132 6.46 -1.16 -6.88
N VAL A 133 5.78 -0.79 -7.97
CA VAL A 133 6.06 -1.30 -9.32
C VAL A 133 7.01 -0.42 -10.15
N ASP A 134 7.48 0.69 -9.59
CA ASP A 134 8.39 1.60 -10.29
C ASP A 134 9.71 0.90 -10.64
N ALA A 135 9.87 0.60 -11.94
CA ALA A 135 11.04 -0.09 -12.45
C ALA A 135 12.32 0.75 -12.37
N THR A 136 12.19 2.08 -12.25
CA THR A 136 13.35 2.98 -12.11
C THR A 136 13.98 2.93 -10.73
N LYS A 137 13.28 2.31 -9.75
CA LYS A 137 13.69 2.28 -8.35
C LYS A 137 13.71 0.84 -7.82
N PRO A 138 14.76 0.06 -8.13
CA PRO A 138 14.81 -1.38 -7.86
C PRO A 138 14.74 -1.74 -6.36
N TRP A 139 15.11 -0.81 -5.47
CA TRP A 139 15.10 -1.03 -4.03
C TRP A 139 13.70 -0.91 -3.42
N HIS A 140 12.74 -0.26 -4.10
CA HIS A 140 11.41 0.00 -3.58
C HIS A 140 10.68 -1.25 -3.10
N LYS A 141 10.82 -2.38 -3.80
CA LYS A 141 10.17 -3.63 -3.37
C LYS A 141 10.63 -4.05 -1.97
N ILE A 142 11.88 -3.75 -1.62
CA ILE A 142 12.44 -4.00 -0.30
C ILE A 142 11.90 -2.97 0.70
N GLU A 143 11.90 -1.69 0.34
CA GLU A 143 11.40 -0.61 1.19
C GLU A 143 9.94 -0.81 1.58
N TYR A 144 9.08 -1.13 0.60
CA TYR A 144 7.69 -1.46 0.85
C TYR A 144 7.54 -2.71 1.72
N ALA A 145 8.37 -3.73 1.54
CA ALA A 145 8.34 -4.92 2.39
C ALA A 145 8.77 -4.64 3.84
N LEU A 146 9.57 -3.61 4.08
CA LEU A 146 10.10 -3.24 5.39
C LEU A 146 9.25 -2.19 6.11
N TRP A 147 8.74 -1.19 5.39
CA TRP A 147 8.23 0.05 5.98
C TRP A 147 6.81 0.42 5.57
N TYR A 148 6.28 -0.13 4.47
CA TYR A 148 4.92 0.24 4.06
C TYR A 148 3.89 -0.33 5.04
N PRO A 149 3.01 0.51 5.62
CA PRO A 149 2.08 0.11 6.66
C PRO A 149 0.84 -0.55 6.07
N TYR A 150 1.01 -1.71 5.43
CA TYR A 150 -0.08 -2.45 4.80
C TYR A 150 -1.30 -2.63 5.72
N GLU A 151 -2.48 -2.36 5.17
CA GLU A 151 -3.75 -2.72 5.79
C GLU A 151 -3.98 -4.24 5.71
N SER A 152 -4.87 -4.75 6.57
CA SER A 152 -5.25 -6.16 6.53
C SER A 152 -5.98 -6.50 5.22
N ASP A 153 -5.64 -7.65 4.62
CA ASP A 153 -6.25 -8.10 3.36
C ASP A 153 -7.78 -8.21 3.47
N GLU A 154 -8.33 -8.70 4.59
CA GLU A 154 -9.80 -8.78 4.82
C GLU A 154 -10.46 -7.40 4.70
N LYS A 155 -9.89 -6.38 5.33
CA LYS A 155 -10.46 -5.03 5.38
C LYS A 155 -10.41 -4.32 4.02
N VAL A 156 -9.31 -4.51 3.28
CA VAL A 156 -9.20 -3.99 1.90
C VAL A 156 -10.14 -4.74 0.96
N LYS A 157 -10.27 -6.06 1.13
CA LYS A 157 -11.25 -6.87 0.40
C LYS A 157 -12.68 -6.41 0.68
N ASP A 158 -13.05 -6.13 1.93
CA ASP A 158 -14.39 -5.61 2.24
C ASP A 158 -14.66 -4.28 1.52
N VAL A 159 -13.72 -3.33 1.56
CA VAL A 159 -13.86 -2.06 0.83
C VAL A 159 -14.00 -2.30 -0.68
N ALA A 160 -13.26 -3.27 -1.23
CA ALA A 160 -13.41 -3.67 -2.61
C ALA A 160 -14.79 -4.30 -2.89
N ASP A 161 -15.27 -5.21 -2.03
CA ASP A 161 -16.57 -5.86 -2.10
C ASP A 161 -17.72 -4.84 -2.02
N PHE A 162 -17.57 -3.78 -1.23
CA PHE A 162 -18.48 -2.62 -1.22
C PHE A 162 -18.59 -2.01 -2.62
N PHE A 163 -17.45 -1.73 -3.25
CA PHE A 163 -17.38 -1.08 -4.55
C PHE A 163 -17.87 -1.97 -5.70
N VAL A 164 -17.53 -3.26 -5.70
CA VAL A 164 -17.93 -4.20 -6.76
C VAL A 164 -19.34 -4.75 -6.60
N SER A 165 -20.00 -4.49 -5.46
CA SER A 165 -21.37 -4.92 -5.23
C SER A 165 -22.32 -4.37 -6.31
N GLU A 166 -23.21 -5.23 -6.82
CA GLU A 166 -24.32 -4.81 -7.68
C GLU A 166 -25.56 -4.42 -6.85
N ASN A 167 -25.56 -4.76 -5.56
CA ASN A 167 -26.67 -4.57 -4.63
C ASN A 167 -26.33 -3.50 -3.57
N ALA A 168 -27.13 -2.44 -3.51
CA ALA A 168 -27.00 -1.38 -2.52
C ALA A 168 -27.10 -1.87 -1.07
N THR A 169 -27.95 -2.86 -0.78
CA THR A 169 -28.11 -3.41 0.57
C THR A 169 -26.83 -4.08 1.05
N SER A 170 -26.20 -4.92 0.22
CA SER A 170 -24.93 -5.58 0.57
C SER A 170 -23.80 -4.58 0.77
N ALA A 171 -23.71 -3.56 -0.10
CA ALA A 171 -22.72 -2.50 0.07
C ALA A 171 -22.94 -1.73 1.39
N ARG A 172 -24.18 -1.35 1.71
CA ARG A 172 -24.49 -0.68 2.97
C ARG A 172 -24.16 -1.50 4.21
N GLN A 173 -24.32 -2.83 4.16
CA GLN A 173 -23.91 -3.72 5.25
C GLN A 173 -22.40 -3.68 5.50
N ILE A 174 -21.60 -3.62 4.43
CA ILE A 174 -20.15 -3.48 4.54
C ILE A 174 -19.79 -2.10 5.11
N ALA A 175 -20.40 -1.02 4.63
CA ALA A 175 -20.18 0.31 5.19
C ALA A 175 -20.52 0.36 6.69
N ALA A 176 -21.63 -0.26 7.09
CA ALA A 176 -22.07 -0.36 8.47
C ALA A 176 -21.09 -1.17 9.35
N LYS A 177 -20.45 -2.24 8.83
CA LYS A 177 -19.40 -3.01 9.53
C LYS A 177 -18.28 -2.10 10.06
N TYR A 178 -17.96 -1.03 9.34
CA TYR A 178 -16.89 -0.08 9.66
C TYR A 178 -17.39 1.27 10.20
N GLY A 179 -18.69 1.44 10.41
CA GLY A 179 -19.29 2.71 10.83
C GLY A 179 -19.15 3.82 9.78
N ALA A 180 -18.92 3.48 8.51
CA ALA A 180 -18.82 4.45 7.44
C ALA A 180 -20.20 5.00 7.07
N THR A 181 -20.34 6.33 7.12
CA THR A 181 -21.60 7.02 6.80
C THR A 181 -21.51 7.81 5.50
N TYR A 182 -20.32 7.88 4.89
CA TYR A 182 -20.08 8.47 3.60
C TYR A 182 -19.19 7.58 2.74
N SER A 183 -19.34 7.68 1.43
CA SER A 183 -18.45 7.10 0.42
C SER A 183 -17.91 8.21 -0.48
N LEU A 184 -16.66 8.08 -0.91
CA LEU A 184 -15.99 9.05 -1.78
C LEU A 184 -15.38 8.33 -2.99
N VAL A 185 -15.61 8.90 -4.17
CA VAL A 185 -14.98 8.48 -5.44
C VAL A 185 -14.58 9.70 -6.26
N MET A 186 -13.62 9.50 -7.17
CA MET A 186 -13.26 10.45 -8.22
C MET A 186 -13.98 10.10 -9.54
N SER A 187 -13.99 11.02 -10.50
CA SER A 187 -14.66 10.81 -11.79
C SER A 187 -13.83 10.00 -12.80
N ASP A 188 -12.53 9.92 -12.58
CA ASP A 188 -11.55 9.17 -13.37
C ASP A 188 -11.21 7.79 -12.75
N ASP A 189 -11.88 7.44 -11.65
CA ASP A 189 -11.63 6.24 -10.85
C ASP A 189 -11.85 4.92 -11.59
N LEU A 190 -12.54 4.94 -12.74
CA LEU A 190 -12.63 3.74 -13.59
C LEU A 190 -11.23 3.24 -14.02
N GLY A 191 -10.22 4.11 -14.10
CA GLY A 191 -8.83 3.70 -14.32
C GLY A 191 -8.27 2.78 -13.22
N LYS A 192 -8.84 2.86 -12.01
CA LYS A 192 -8.50 2.04 -10.84
C LYS A 192 -9.43 0.85 -10.66
N TYR A 193 -10.31 0.57 -11.62
CA TYR A 193 -11.28 -0.51 -11.44
C TYR A 193 -10.63 -1.90 -11.41
N TYR A 194 -9.53 -2.09 -12.14
CA TYR A 194 -8.74 -3.33 -12.12
C TYR A 194 -8.21 -3.68 -10.72
N PRO A 195 -7.47 -2.79 -10.01
CA PRO A 195 -7.02 -3.09 -8.65
C PRO A 195 -8.18 -3.32 -7.66
N VAL A 196 -9.30 -2.60 -7.79
CA VAL A 196 -10.50 -2.82 -6.97
C VAL A 196 -11.05 -4.23 -7.18
N LEU A 197 -11.22 -4.67 -8.43
CA LEU A 197 -11.69 -6.03 -8.74
C LEU A 197 -10.73 -7.11 -8.24
N MET A 198 -9.42 -6.91 -8.37
CA MET A 198 -8.45 -7.85 -7.82
C MET A 198 -8.52 -7.96 -6.30
N ALA A 199 -8.72 -6.85 -5.58
CA ALA A 199 -8.90 -6.86 -4.13
C ALA A 199 -10.18 -7.59 -3.70
N ALA A 200 -11.24 -7.50 -4.50
CA ALA A 200 -12.46 -8.28 -4.29
C ALA A 200 -12.30 -9.77 -4.62
N GLY A 201 -11.20 -10.18 -5.25
CA GLY A 201 -10.99 -11.55 -5.74
C GLY A 201 -11.76 -11.86 -7.03
N GLU A 202 -12.18 -10.82 -7.76
CA GLU A 202 -12.99 -10.90 -8.96
C GLU A 202 -12.14 -10.86 -10.25
N HIS A 203 -12.66 -11.43 -11.33
CA HIS A 203 -11.99 -11.39 -12.63
C HIS A 203 -12.42 -10.18 -13.46
N PHE A 204 -11.45 -9.40 -13.95
CA PHE A 204 -11.71 -8.17 -14.74
C PHE A 204 -12.62 -8.41 -15.96
N SER A 205 -12.48 -9.54 -16.64
CA SER A 205 -13.29 -9.92 -17.80
C SER A 205 -14.79 -10.12 -17.50
N ASP A 206 -15.15 -10.33 -16.24
CA ASP A 206 -16.54 -10.50 -15.83
C ASP A 206 -17.26 -9.16 -15.73
N TYR A 207 -16.51 -8.09 -15.50
CA TYR A 207 -17.00 -6.73 -15.29
C TYR A 207 -16.75 -5.80 -16.48
N VAL A 208 -15.73 -6.07 -17.29
CA VAL A 208 -15.37 -5.24 -18.44
C VAL A 208 -15.13 -6.11 -19.67
N ARG A 209 -15.77 -5.76 -20.78
CA ARG A 209 -15.56 -6.39 -22.08
C ARG A 209 -14.18 -5.97 -22.61
N ILE A 210 -13.31 -6.95 -22.87
CA ILE A 210 -12.03 -6.72 -23.53
C ILE A 210 -12.24 -6.91 -25.04
N PRO A 211 -12.09 -5.86 -25.88
CA PRO A 211 -12.18 -5.99 -27.33
C PRO A 211 -11.14 -6.99 -27.83
N LYS A 212 -11.57 -7.90 -28.72
CA LYS A 212 -10.65 -8.86 -29.37
C LYS A 212 -9.63 -8.15 -30.25
N ASP A 213 -10.09 -7.12 -30.95
CA ASP A 213 -9.27 -6.25 -31.76
C ASP A 213 -8.93 -5.03 -30.92
N ARG A 214 -7.69 -4.92 -30.44
CA ARG A 214 -7.23 -3.72 -29.73
C ARG A 214 -7.27 -2.57 -30.73
N PRO A 215 -8.16 -1.58 -30.58
CA PRO A 215 -8.06 -0.38 -31.39
C PRO A 215 -6.70 0.27 -31.08
N SER A 216 -6.10 0.96 -32.04
CA SER A 216 -4.89 1.75 -31.82
C SER A 216 -5.08 2.91 -30.82
N GLY A 217 -6.33 3.13 -30.35
CA GLY A 217 -6.69 4.11 -29.34
C GLY A 217 -6.62 3.60 -27.89
N ARG A 218 -6.74 4.52 -26.93
CA ARG A 218 -6.82 4.19 -25.50
C ARG A 218 -8.07 3.35 -25.24
N PHE A 219 -7.90 2.24 -24.52
CA PHE A 219 -9.00 1.42 -24.05
C PHE A 219 -9.85 2.22 -23.07
N ASP A 220 -11.13 2.42 -23.41
CA ASP A 220 -12.09 3.09 -22.55
C ASP A 220 -12.90 2.05 -21.76
N ILE A 221 -12.68 2.01 -20.45
CA ILE A 221 -13.39 1.10 -19.55
C ILE A 221 -14.88 1.43 -19.54
N LYS A 222 -15.25 2.72 -19.60
CA LYS A 222 -16.63 3.18 -19.42
C LYS A 222 -17.56 2.63 -20.50
N SER A 223 -17.15 2.71 -21.76
CA SER A 223 -17.92 2.16 -22.89
C SER A 223 -17.93 0.62 -22.96
N ASN A 224 -17.17 -0.06 -22.11
CA ASN A 224 -17.01 -1.52 -22.12
C ASN A 224 -17.49 -2.20 -20.81
N LEU A 225 -18.18 -1.48 -19.92
CA LEU A 225 -18.74 -2.07 -18.71
C LEU A 225 -19.78 -3.15 -19.04
N LYS A 226 -19.69 -4.29 -18.35
CA LYS A 226 -20.67 -5.40 -18.42
C LYS A 226 -21.66 -5.37 -17.26
N LYS A 227 -21.29 -4.72 -16.15
CA LYS A 227 -22.01 -4.71 -14.88
C LYS A 227 -22.04 -3.30 -14.32
N ASP A 228 -23.18 -2.92 -13.75
CA ASP A 228 -23.35 -1.67 -13.03
C ASP A 228 -23.21 -1.91 -11.53
N THR A 229 -22.01 -1.70 -11.00
CA THR A 229 -21.68 -1.85 -9.59
C THR A 229 -21.87 -0.53 -8.84
N ILE A 230 -21.80 -0.56 -7.52
CA ILE A 230 -21.79 0.66 -6.70
C ILE A 230 -20.68 1.60 -7.16
N TYR A 231 -19.48 1.07 -7.46
CA TYR A 231 -18.35 1.85 -7.95
C TYR A 231 -18.67 2.56 -9.26
N THR A 232 -19.12 1.83 -10.28
CA THR A 232 -19.37 2.43 -11.60
C THR A 232 -20.49 3.47 -11.54
N LYS A 233 -21.56 3.20 -10.79
CA LYS A 233 -22.65 4.16 -10.54
C LYS A 233 -22.15 5.41 -9.82
N MET A 234 -21.37 5.26 -8.76
CA MET A 234 -20.82 6.39 -8.01
C MET A 234 -19.91 7.25 -8.89
N VAL A 235 -19.00 6.63 -9.64
CA VAL A 235 -18.04 7.31 -10.54
C VAL A 235 -18.75 7.97 -11.72
N ASN A 236 -19.90 7.45 -12.17
CA ASN A 236 -20.72 8.11 -13.19
C ASN A 236 -21.63 9.20 -12.63
N GLY A 237 -21.72 9.36 -11.30
CA GLY A 237 -22.58 10.37 -10.69
C GLY A 237 -24.06 9.96 -10.62
N GLU A 238 -24.36 8.67 -10.73
CA GLU A 238 -25.72 8.13 -10.83
C GLU A 238 -26.45 8.10 -9.49
N SER A 239 -27.78 7.99 -9.55
CA SER A 239 -28.61 7.75 -8.35
C SER A 239 -28.53 6.29 -7.94
N ILE A 240 -28.37 6.04 -6.63
CA ILE A 240 -28.26 4.70 -6.07
C ILE A 240 -29.18 4.64 -4.85
N ASP A 241 -30.05 3.64 -4.79
CA ASP A 241 -30.95 3.46 -3.66
C ASP A 241 -30.17 3.31 -2.34
N GLY A 242 -30.57 4.05 -1.30
CA GLY A 242 -29.83 4.11 -0.03
C GLY A 242 -28.54 4.93 -0.05
N PHE A 243 -28.22 5.64 -1.14
CA PHE A 243 -27.10 6.58 -1.21
C PHE A 243 -27.57 7.95 -1.74
N SER A 244 -27.33 9.00 -0.96
CA SER A 244 -27.61 10.39 -1.37
C SER A 244 -26.32 11.05 -1.84
N LYS A 245 -26.29 11.58 -3.07
CA LYS A 245 -25.14 12.34 -3.56
C LYS A 245 -25.17 13.75 -2.98
N GLU A 246 -24.32 14.02 -2.00
CA GLU A 246 -24.31 15.29 -1.25
C GLU A 246 -23.33 16.31 -1.83
N PHE A 247 -22.31 15.85 -2.56
CA PHE A 247 -21.32 16.71 -3.23
C PHE A 247 -20.91 16.11 -4.58
N ASP A 248 -20.78 16.98 -5.58
CA ASP A 248 -20.29 16.66 -6.92
C ASP A 248 -19.73 17.93 -7.58
N ASN A 249 -18.41 18.03 -7.75
CA ASN A 249 -17.77 19.13 -8.48
C ASN A 249 -17.25 18.70 -9.88
N GLY A 250 -17.81 17.60 -10.38
CA GLY A 250 -17.43 16.95 -11.64
C GLY A 250 -16.13 16.12 -11.55
N GLN A 251 -15.35 16.27 -10.47
CA GLN A 251 -14.12 15.52 -10.26
C GLN A 251 -14.23 14.59 -9.06
N MET A 252 -14.65 15.09 -7.91
CA MET A 252 -14.89 14.31 -6.71
C MET A 252 -16.39 14.23 -6.45
N ARG A 253 -16.85 13.07 -6.00
CA ARG A 253 -18.23 12.84 -5.62
C ARG A 253 -18.29 12.19 -4.25
N ILE A 254 -19.19 12.70 -3.42
CA ILE A 254 -19.37 12.22 -2.06
C ILE A 254 -20.83 11.83 -1.89
N TYR A 255 -21.03 10.58 -1.47
CA TYR A 255 -22.33 9.98 -1.24
C TYR A 255 -22.51 9.74 0.26
N ARG A 256 -23.60 10.23 0.83
CA ARG A 256 -24.06 9.82 2.16
C ARG A 256 -24.72 8.45 2.05
N ILE A 257 -24.37 7.57 2.99
CA ILE A 257 -24.88 6.20 3.09
C ILE A 257 -25.99 6.18 4.14
N ALA A 258 -27.19 5.70 3.76
CA ALA A 258 -28.40 5.70 4.59
C ALA A 258 -28.71 4.34 5.23
#